data_AF-A0A2H1FHY2-F1
#
_entry.id   AF-A0A2H1FHY2-F1
#
_cell.length_a   1.000
_cell.length_b   1.000
_cell.length_c   1.000
_cell.angle_alpha   90.00
_cell.angle_beta   90.00
_cell.angle_gamma   90.00
#
_symmetry.space_group_name_H-M   'P 1'
#
loop_
_entity.id
_entity.type
_entity.pdbx_description
1 polymer ?
#
loop_
_entity_poly.entity_id
_entity_poly.type
_entity_poly.pdbx_seq_one_letter_code
_entity_poly.pdbx_strand_id
1 'polypeptide(L)' 'MFGKKSYGCGACGMQFKDREDLLNHAQEIHDKKTTYLCITCDESFENESSFRMHMIRNHKI' A
#
# COMPACT_ATOMS: atom_id res chain seq x y z
N MET A 1 14.06 -13.54 29.65
CA MET A 1 13.18 -14.06 28.59
C MET A 1 13.12 -13.01 27.48
N PHE A 2 13.79 -13.24 26.35
CA PHE A 2 13.78 -12.28 25.26
C PHE A 2 12.42 -12.34 24.57
N GLY A 3 11.55 -11.37 24.89
CA GLY A 3 10.29 -11.18 24.17
C GLY A 3 10.64 -10.97 22.71
N LYS A 4 10.29 -11.95 21.87
CA LYS A 4 10.41 -11.82 20.41
C LYS A 4 9.66 -10.54 20.04
N LYS A 5 10.35 -9.58 19.43
CA LYS A 5 9.74 -8.34 18.94
C LYS A 5 8.70 -8.74 17.89
N SER A 6 7.45 -8.88 18.31
CA SER A 6 6.32 -9.09 17.42
C SER A 6 5.94 -7.75 16.79
N TYR A 7 5.63 -7.78 15.51
CA TYR A 7 5.20 -6.60 14.76
C TYR A 7 3.67 -6.60 14.76
N GLY A 8 3.07 -5.62 15.46
CA GLY A 8 1.63 -5.49 15.57
C GLY A 8 1.04 -4.64 14.44
N CYS A 9 -0.04 -5.10 13.83
CA CYS A 9 -0.86 -4.29 12.94
C CYS A 9 -1.66 -3.28 13.74
N GLY A 10 -1.44 -1.98 13.49
CA GLY A 10 -2.17 -0.91 14.18
C GLY A 10 -3.65 -0.83 13.80
N ALA A 11 -4.07 -1.45 12.69
CA ALA A 11 -5.45 -1.38 12.20
C ALA A 11 -6.35 -2.47 12.80
N CYS A 12 -5.83 -3.68 13.02
CA CYS A 12 -6.62 -4.80 13.55
C CYS A 12 -6.01 -5.50 14.77
N GLY A 13 -4.80 -5.12 15.19
CA GLY A 13 -4.12 -5.70 16.36
C GLY A 13 -3.49 -7.07 16.13
N MET A 14 -3.49 -7.62 14.91
CA MET A 14 -2.80 -8.87 14.62
C MET A 14 -1.29 -8.75 14.83
N GLN A 15 -0.65 -9.81 15.33
CA GLN A 15 0.79 -9.86 15.55
C GLN A 15 1.46 -10.76 14.53
N PHE A 16 2.57 -10.28 13.98
CA PHE A 16 3.38 -10.97 12.97
C PHE A 16 4.78 -11.23 13.50
N LYS A 17 5.42 -12.27 12.95
CA LYS A 17 6.79 -12.68 13.34
C LYS A 17 7.86 -11.70 12.87
N ASP A 18 7.60 -10.98 11.78
CA ASP A 18 8.51 -10.01 11.19
C ASP A 18 7.73 -8.87 10.52
N ARG A 19 8.48 -7.86 10.05
CA ARG A 19 7.92 -6.66 9.42
C ARG A 19 7.35 -6.96 8.02
N GLU A 20 7.88 -7.96 7.31
CA GLU A 20 7.45 -8.28 5.95
C GLU A 20 6.07 -8.93 5.95
N ASP A 21 5.83 -9.85 6.87
CA ASP A 21 4.50 -10.42 7.11
C ASP A 21 3.48 -9.36 7.52
N LEU A 22 3.87 -8.42 8.39
CA LEU A 22 3.00 -7.29 8.75
C LEU A 22 2.70 -6.43 7.52
N LEU A 23 3.69 -6.16 6.67
CA LEU A 23 3.53 -5.34 5.47
C LEU A 23 2.61 -6.03 4.46
N ASN A 24 2.82 -7.32 4.20
CA ASN A 24 1.98 -8.13 3.32
C ASN A 24 0.54 -8.20 3.86
N HIS A 25 0.36 -8.44 5.15
CA HIS A 25 -0.96 -8.39 5.78
C HIS A 25 -1.63 -7.03 5.61
N ALA A 26 -0.90 -5.95 5.89
CA ALA A 26 -1.42 -4.61 5.73
C ALA A 26 -1.83 -4.39 4.27
N GLN A 27 -1.00 -4.78 3.31
CA GLN A 27 -1.28 -4.67 1.86
C GLN A 27 -2.48 -5.49 1.39
N GLU A 28 -2.66 -6.70 1.90
CA GLU A 28 -3.72 -7.61 1.46
C GLU A 28 -5.08 -7.32 2.14
N ILE A 29 -5.06 -6.87 3.40
CA ILE A 29 -6.26 -6.81 4.24
C ILE A 29 -6.72 -5.36 4.49
N HIS A 30 -5.79 -4.43 4.62
CA HIS A 30 -6.08 -3.05 5.06
C HIS A 30 -5.82 -2.01 3.99
N ASP A 31 -4.84 -2.26 3.14
CA ASP A 31 -4.52 -1.46 1.97
C ASP A 31 -5.49 -1.91 0.88
N LYS A 32 -6.56 -1.13 0.69
CA LYS A 32 -7.28 -1.18 -0.58
C LYS A 32 -6.34 -0.60 -1.62
N LYS A 33 -5.37 -1.42 -2.09
CA LYS A 33 -4.25 -1.15 -2.99
C LYS A 33 -3.77 0.28 -2.91
N THR A 34 -2.55 0.55 -2.49
CA THR A 34 -1.86 1.84 -2.66
C THR A 34 -2.06 2.35 -4.10
N THR A 35 -3.18 3.04 -4.33
CA THR A 35 -3.59 3.38 -5.67
C THR A 35 -3.03 4.75 -5.88
N TYR A 36 -2.21 4.88 -6.90
CA TYR A 36 -1.78 6.17 -7.36
C TYR A 36 -3.03 6.87 -7.89
N LEU A 37 -3.54 7.84 -7.12
CA LEU A 37 -4.72 8.61 -7.48
C LEU A 37 -4.29 9.79 -8.34
N CYS A 38 -4.88 9.88 -9.52
CA CYS A 38 -4.78 11.09 -10.32
C CYS A 38 -5.69 12.17 -9.72
N ILE A 39 -5.09 13.19 -9.11
CA ILE A 39 -5.85 14.34 -8.56
C ILE A 39 -6.55 15.17 -9.65
N THR A 40 -6.21 14.96 -10.93
CA THR A 40 -6.79 15.69 -12.05
C THR A 40 -8.09 15.07 -12.56
N CYS A 41 -8.24 13.74 -12.47
CA CYS A 41 -9.41 13.01 -12.98
C CYS A 41 -10.00 11.97 -12.01
N ASP A 42 -9.46 11.86 -10.81
CA ASP A 42 -9.84 10.90 -9.76
C ASP A 42 -9.70 9.41 -10.16
N GLU A 43 -8.93 9.11 -11.22
CA GLU A 43 -8.62 7.72 -11.58
C GLU A 43 -7.56 7.13 -10.65
N SER A 44 -7.80 5.89 -10.22
CA SER A 44 -6.93 5.15 -9.30
C SER A 44 -6.18 4.04 -10.04
N PHE A 45 -4.85 4.00 -9.90
CA PHE A 45 -3.99 3.01 -10.56
C PHE A 45 -3.30 2.09 -9.56
N GLU A 46 -3.24 0.80 -9.86
CA GLU A 46 -2.64 -0.21 -8.96
C GLU A 46 -1.11 -0.18 -8.87
N ASN A 47 -0.43 0.57 -9.73
CA ASN A 47 1.02 0.68 -9.73
C ASN A 47 1.50 2.03 -10.30
N GLU A 48 2.73 2.42 -9.93
CA GLU A 48 3.33 3.71 -10.28
C GLU A 48 3.52 3.87 -11.79
N SER A 49 3.95 2.81 -12.47
CA SER A 49 4.21 2.81 -13.92
C SER A 49 2.95 3.14 -14.73
N SER A 50 1.83 2.51 -14.37
CA SER A 50 0.52 2.78 -14.98
C SER A 50 0.07 4.21 -14.72
N PHE A 51 0.22 4.70 -13.49
CA PHE A 51 -0.10 6.09 -13.14
C PHE A 51 0.75 7.10 -13.90
N ARG A 52 2.07 6.91 -13.95
CA ARG A 52 2.99 7.81 -14.63
C ARG A 52 2.71 7.85 -16.13
N MET A 53 2.42 6.71 -16.75
CA MET A 53 2.02 6.66 -18.15
C MET A 53 0.70 7.41 -18.38
N HIS A 54 -0.28 7.24 -17.47
CA HIS A 54 -1.52 7.98 -17.51
C HIS A 54 -1.29 9.49 -17.41
N MET A 55 -0.46 9.97 -16.48
CA MET A 55 -0.16 11.40 -16.31
C MET A 55 0.48 12.00 -17.57
N ILE A 56 1.42 11.29 -18.19
CA ILE A 56 2.11 11.76 -19.41
C ILE A 56 1.17 11.77 -20.62
N ARG A 57 0.33 10.75 -20.78
CA ARG A 57 -0.53 10.60 -21.97
C ARG A 57 -1.85 11.37 -21.88
N ASN A 58 -2.50 11.32 -20.72
CA ASN A 58 -3.84 11.87 -20.51
C ASN A 58 -3.82 13.29 -19.93
N HIS A 59 -2.78 13.64 -19.17
CA HIS A 59 -2.67 14.97 -18.55
C HIS A 59 -1.52 15.83 -19.05
N LYS A 60 -0.64 15.30 -19.92
CA LYS A 60 0.47 16.01 -20.60
C LYS A 60 1.10 17.09 -19.70
N ILE A 61 1.62 16.68 -18.56
CA ILE A 61 2.35 17.54 -17.61
C ILE A 61 3.81 17.63 -18.04
#